data_AF-A0A954SHX4-F1
#
_entry.id   AF-A0A954SHX4-F1
#
_cell.length_a   1.000
_cell.length_b   1.000
_cell.length_c   1.000
_cell.angle_alpha   90.00
_cell.angle_beta   90.00
_cell.angle_gamma   90.00
#
_symmetry.space_group_name_H-M   'P 1'
#
loop_
_entity.id
_entity.type
_entity.pdbx_description
1 polymer ?
#
loop_
_entity_poly.entity_id
_entity_poly.type
_entity_poly.pdbx_seq_one_letter_code
_entity_poly.pdbx_strand_id
1 'polypeptide(L)'
;MKQINTVALLLFLGLGTFTSLAEAQNTLGDKVVELYEALPPAQQKPGGDCYAVMYKRINSAVKETCGVAQELPNLRSFKAFDRIWASKNDPQSSWIVVDVNYRGKGAAGAMASIGMGTLVEGDDIWNGKLQPGAVIQTWKLRSDFERVRDGKVPQDIGHSFIFLRYAKDSSDKITGMLIADQGTDWCEPNQIKESQFEYWVAANIRCM
;
A
#
# COMPACT_ATOMS: atom_id res chain seq x y z
N MET A 1 56.52 -29.29 -49.21
CA MET A 1 56.11 -27.94 -49.68
C MET A 1 54.63 -27.94 -50.00
N LYS A 2 53.79 -27.43 -49.10
CA LYS A 2 52.71 -26.49 -49.40
C LYS A 2 52.09 -26.05 -48.07
N GLN A 3 51.94 -24.74 -47.96
CA GLN A 3 51.62 -23.92 -46.81
C GLN A 3 50.11 -23.64 -46.79
N ILE A 4 49.57 -23.43 -45.57
CA ILE A 4 48.59 -22.38 -45.21
C ILE A 4 47.14 -22.61 -45.75
N ASN A 5 46.05 -22.60 -44.96
CA ASN A 5 45.59 -21.51 -44.08
C ASN A 5 44.68 -22.03 -42.95
N THR A 6 44.97 -21.56 -41.74
CA THR A 6 44.16 -21.65 -40.53
C THR A 6 43.04 -20.60 -40.60
N VAL A 7 41.77 -21.00 -40.46
CA VAL A 7 40.69 -20.07 -40.15
C VAL A 7 40.43 -20.13 -38.65
N ALA A 8 40.82 -19.08 -37.95
CA ALA A 8 40.48 -18.85 -36.56
C ALA A 8 39.00 -18.47 -36.48
N LEU A 9 38.18 -19.35 -35.92
CA LEU A 9 36.81 -19.05 -35.56
C LEU A 9 36.83 -18.27 -34.23
N LEU A 10 36.72 -16.94 -34.30
CA LEU A 10 36.40 -16.12 -33.13
C LEU A 10 34.95 -16.42 -32.73
N LEU A 11 34.75 -17.29 -31.75
CA LEU A 11 33.53 -17.30 -30.96
C LEU A 11 33.57 -16.10 -30.02
N PHE A 12 32.84 -15.05 -30.38
CA PHE A 12 32.46 -14.00 -29.44
C PHE A 12 31.62 -14.63 -28.33
N LEU A 13 32.22 -14.73 -27.15
CA LEU A 13 31.50 -14.86 -25.89
C LEU A 13 30.64 -13.59 -25.74
N GLY A 14 29.39 -13.67 -26.17
CA GLY A 14 28.36 -12.77 -25.71
C GLY A 14 28.21 -12.99 -24.21
N LEU A 15 28.93 -12.18 -23.42
CA LEU A 15 28.57 -11.87 -22.04
C LEU A 15 27.19 -11.23 -22.11
N GLY A 16 26.16 -12.08 -22.11
CA GLY A 16 24.83 -11.67 -21.77
C GLY A 16 24.93 -11.05 -20.39
N THR A 17 24.83 -9.73 -20.35
CA THR A 17 24.53 -9.01 -19.14
C THR A 17 23.20 -9.57 -18.66
N PHE A 18 23.25 -10.54 -17.75
CA PHE A 18 22.21 -10.71 -16.77
C PHE A 18 22.24 -9.42 -15.96
N THR A 19 21.55 -8.38 -16.45
CA THR A 19 20.91 -7.46 -15.54
C THR A 19 19.95 -8.34 -14.75
N SER A 20 20.47 -8.83 -13.62
CA SER A 20 19.67 -9.07 -12.43
C SER A 20 18.68 -7.92 -12.39
N LEU A 21 17.44 -8.21 -12.77
CA LEU A 21 16.28 -7.43 -12.37
C LEU A 21 16.23 -7.63 -10.86
N ALA A 22 17.14 -6.94 -10.16
CA ALA A 22 16.98 -6.68 -8.75
C ALA A 22 15.57 -6.13 -8.64
N GLU A 23 14.70 -6.87 -7.93
CA GLU A 23 13.43 -6.37 -7.48
C GLU A 23 13.63 -4.91 -7.12
N ALA A 24 12.90 -4.01 -7.78
CA ALA A 24 12.94 -2.61 -7.42
C ALA A 24 12.60 -2.58 -5.93
N GLN A 25 13.62 -2.39 -5.10
CA GLN A 25 13.52 -2.50 -3.66
C GLN A 25 12.40 -1.56 -3.24
N ASN A 26 11.47 -2.05 -2.41
CA ASN A 26 10.33 -1.28 -1.93
C ASN A 26 10.80 -0.23 -0.92
N THR A 27 11.63 0.72 -1.36
CA THR A 27 12.37 1.64 -0.50
C THR A 27 11.45 2.47 0.39
N LEU A 28 10.31 2.91 -0.15
CA LEU A 28 9.33 3.66 0.62
C LEU A 28 8.61 2.77 1.64
N GLY A 29 8.10 1.61 1.23
CA GLY A 29 7.39 0.71 2.13
C GLY A 29 8.30 0.16 3.24
N ASP A 30 9.54 -0.19 2.90
CA ASP A 30 10.56 -0.63 3.86
C ASP A 30 10.85 0.47 4.89
N LYS A 31 10.99 1.73 4.46
CA LYS A 31 11.17 2.87 5.39
C LYS A 31 9.97 3.06 6.30
N VAL A 32 8.74 2.88 5.80
CA VAL A 32 7.53 2.95 6.64
C VAL A 32 7.58 1.93 7.77
N VAL A 33 7.98 0.69 7.46
CA VAL A 33 8.11 -0.39 8.46
C VAL A 33 9.23 -0.08 9.44
N GLU A 34 10.40 0.32 8.96
CA GLU A 34 11.56 0.72 9.79
C GLU A 34 11.17 1.80 10.81
N LEU A 35 10.52 2.87 10.34
CA LEU A 35 10.11 3.97 11.21
C LEU A 35 9.05 3.53 12.22
N TYR A 36 8.15 2.61 11.86
CA TYR A 36 7.15 2.08 12.78
C TYR A 36 7.79 1.22 13.88
N GLU A 37 8.71 0.32 13.52
CA GLU A 37 9.39 -0.57 14.45
C GLU A 37 10.30 0.18 15.43
N ALA A 38 10.82 1.33 15.03
CA ALA A 38 11.60 2.23 15.90
C ALA A 38 10.73 3.01 16.93
N LEU A 39 9.40 3.00 16.81
CA LEU A 39 8.53 3.72 17.73
C LEU A 39 8.47 3.05 19.11
N PRO A 40 8.44 3.83 20.21
CA PRO A 40 8.05 3.33 21.52
C PRO A 40 6.65 2.68 21.48
N PRO A 41 6.37 1.66 22.32
CA PRO A 41 5.10 0.93 22.29
C PRO A 41 3.85 1.83 22.36
N ALA A 42 3.87 2.89 23.16
CA ALA A 42 2.77 3.85 23.28
C ALA A 42 2.48 4.62 21.97
N GLN A 43 3.48 4.77 21.10
CA GLN A 43 3.36 5.48 19.81
C GLN A 43 3.03 4.54 18.65
N GLN A 44 3.19 3.23 18.84
CA GLN A 44 2.67 2.22 17.90
C GLN A 44 1.13 2.17 17.92
N LYS A 45 0.51 2.57 19.04
CA LYS A 45 -0.96 2.60 19.24
C LYS A 45 -1.43 3.93 19.84
N PRO A 46 -1.32 5.04 19.10
CA PRO A 46 -1.56 6.38 19.63
C PRO A 46 -3.05 6.75 19.79
N GLY A 47 -3.99 5.91 19.34
CA GLY A 47 -5.41 6.22 19.22
C GLY A 47 -5.71 7.26 18.12
N GLY A 48 -6.97 7.73 18.09
CA GLY A 48 -7.43 8.74 17.13
C GLY A 48 -7.95 8.17 15.81
N ASP A 49 -7.88 8.96 14.74
CA ASP A 49 -8.37 8.60 13.41
C ASP A 49 -7.37 7.73 12.63
N CYS A 50 -7.82 6.58 12.11
CA CYS A 50 -6.99 5.61 11.39
C CYS A 50 -6.27 6.21 10.19
N TYR A 51 -7.01 6.91 9.33
CA TYR A 51 -6.47 7.55 8.15
C TYR A 51 -5.44 8.63 8.52
N ALA A 52 -5.60 9.34 9.63
CA ALA A 52 -4.71 10.42 10.03
C ALA A 52 -3.40 9.88 10.62
N VAL A 53 -3.46 8.82 11.43
CA VAL A 53 -2.28 8.15 11.98
C VAL A 53 -1.46 7.51 10.87
N MET A 54 -2.13 6.78 9.96
CA MET A 54 -1.47 6.21 8.78
C MET A 54 -0.83 7.31 7.92
N TYR A 55 -1.53 8.42 7.64
CA TYR A 55 -0.97 9.51 6.84
C TYR A 55 0.32 10.06 7.43
N LYS A 56 0.36 10.29 8.74
CA LYS A 56 1.57 10.76 9.42
C LYS A 56 2.74 9.81 9.21
N ARG A 57 2.51 8.49 9.35
CA ARG A 57 3.54 7.46 9.15
C ARG A 57 4.07 7.46 7.72
N ILE A 58 3.18 7.42 6.73
CA ILE A 58 3.58 7.43 5.31
C ILE A 58 4.29 8.75 4.97
N ASN A 59 3.77 9.89 5.40
CA ASN A 59 4.35 11.20 5.09
C ASN A 59 5.76 11.36 5.70
N SER A 60 6.01 10.83 6.89
CA SER A 60 7.37 10.80 7.45
C SER A 60 8.33 9.99 6.57
N ALA A 61 7.93 8.78 6.16
CA ALA A 61 8.75 7.94 5.30
C ALA A 61 9.01 8.56 3.91
N VAL A 62 8.00 9.22 3.32
CA VAL A 62 8.13 9.95 2.05
C VAL A 62 9.19 11.05 2.16
N LYS A 63 9.16 11.85 3.23
CA LYS A 63 10.14 12.93 3.46
C LYS A 63 11.58 12.42 3.61
N GLU A 64 11.74 11.24 4.17
CA GLU A 64 13.07 10.62 4.35
C GLU A 64 13.58 9.89 3.11
N THR A 65 12.69 9.46 2.20
CA THR A 65 13.05 8.51 1.13
C THR A 65 12.88 9.07 -0.28
N CYS A 66 11.81 9.83 -0.55
CA CYS A 66 11.40 10.17 -1.92
C CYS A 66 11.97 11.49 -2.46
N GLY A 67 12.90 12.09 -1.73
CA GLY A 67 13.51 13.38 -2.07
C GLY A 67 12.57 14.57 -1.86
N VAL A 68 13.14 15.77 -1.74
CA VAL A 68 12.42 17.02 -1.41
C VAL A 68 11.31 17.44 -2.39
N ALA A 69 11.30 16.90 -3.62
CA ALA A 69 10.29 17.22 -4.62
C ALA A 69 9.01 16.36 -4.48
N GLN A 70 9.05 15.28 -3.70
CA GLN A 70 7.92 14.39 -3.49
C GLN A 70 7.37 14.61 -2.08
N GLU A 71 6.32 15.42 -1.98
CA GLU A 71 5.52 15.55 -0.76
C GLU A 71 4.13 14.96 -1.00
N LEU A 72 3.58 14.30 0.03
CA LEU A 72 2.19 13.91 -0.04
C LEU A 72 1.29 15.16 -0.04
N PRO A 73 0.24 15.18 -0.87
CA PRO A 73 -0.73 16.26 -0.83
C PRO A 73 -1.32 16.42 0.57
N ASN A 74 -1.40 17.66 1.05
CA ASN A 74 -1.88 17.95 2.40
C ASN A 74 -3.32 17.47 2.61
N LEU A 75 -3.54 16.78 3.73
CA LEU A 75 -4.88 16.51 4.25
C LEU A 75 -5.58 17.83 4.61
N ARG A 76 -6.91 17.82 4.62
CA ARG A 76 -7.76 19.01 4.86
C ARG A 76 -7.71 20.07 3.77
N SER A 77 -7.14 19.76 2.61
CA SER A 77 -7.22 20.62 1.43
C SER A 77 -8.56 20.49 0.69
N PHE A 78 -9.38 19.48 1.04
CA PHE A 78 -10.64 19.12 0.37
C PHE A 78 -10.49 18.81 -1.13
N LYS A 79 -9.25 18.61 -1.59
CA LYS A 79 -8.91 18.16 -2.94
C LYS A 79 -9.11 16.64 -3.07
N ALA A 80 -9.06 16.14 -4.31
CA ALA A 80 -9.30 14.73 -4.62
C ALA A 80 -8.49 13.77 -3.74
N PHE A 81 -7.19 14.00 -3.56
CA PHE A 81 -6.35 13.14 -2.71
C PHE A 81 -6.86 13.02 -1.28
N ASP A 82 -7.07 14.15 -0.58
CA ASP A 82 -7.53 14.19 0.81
C ASP A 82 -8.91 13.53 0.97
N ARG A 83 -9.80 13.78 0.00
CA ARG A 83 -11.11 13.14 -0.03
C ARG A 83 -11.00 11.64 -0.16
N ILE A 84 -10.25 11.16 -1.15
CA ILE A 84 -10.05 9.72 -1.38
C ILE A 84 -9.40 9.10 -0.14
N TRP A 85 -8.34 9.72 0.39
CA TRP A 85 -7.56 9.24 1.52
C TRP A 85 -8.44 8.94 2.74
N ALA A 86 -9.28 9.90 3.11
CA ALA A 86 -10.18 9.76 4.25
C ALA A 86 -11.53 9.10 3.89
N SER A 87 -11.75 8.71 2.64
CA SER A 87 -13.04 8.24 2.10
C SER A 87 -14.21 9.17 2.46
N LYS A 88 -13.97 10.50 2.47
CA LYS A 88 -14.97 11.52 2.85
C LYS A 88 -15.81 11.93 1.64
N ASN A 89 -17.01 11.36 1.55
CA ASN A 89 -17.97 11.62 0.48
C ASN A 89 -18.91 12.82 0.72
N ASP A 90 -18.73 13.58 1.81
CA ASP A 90 -19.49 14.80 2.11
C ASP A 90 -18.67 16.08 1.79
N PRO A 91 -19.24 17.11 1.13
CA PRO A 91 -20.49 17.08 0.39
C PRO A 91 -20.38 16.23 -0.88
N GLN A 92 -21.45 15.49 -1.20
CA GLN A 92 -21.52 14.54 -2.33
C GLN A 92 -21.14 15.18 -3.67
N SER A 93 -21.47 16.46 -3.88
CA SER A 93 -21.16 17.23 -5.10
C SER A 93 -19.66 17.29 -5.40
N SER A 94 -18.82 17.33 -4.36
CA SER A 94 -17.36 17.34 -4.49
C SER A 94 -16.73 15.94 -4.52
N TRP A 95 -17.53 14.91 -4.25
CA TRP A 95 -17.10 13.52 -4.30
C TRP A 95 -17.30 12.90 -5.68
N ILE A 96 -18.42 13.20 -6.34
CA ILE A 96 -18.75 12.63 -7.65
C ILE A 96 -17.86 13.12 -8.79
N VAL A 97 -16.99 14.11 -8.54
CA VAL A 97 -15.99 14.60 -9.50
C VAL A 97 -14.63 13.91 -9.36
N VAL A 98 -14.41 13.17 -8.28
CA VAL A 98 -13.21 12.33 -8.09
C VAL A 98 -13.27 11.17 -9.10
N ASP A 99 -12.15 10.66 -9.61
CA ASP A 99 -12.21 9.46 -10.49
C ASP A 99 -12.82 8.26 -9.73
N VAL A 100 -13.86 7.66 -10.32
CA VAL A 100 -14.61 6.53 -9.76
C VAL A 100 -13.72 5.34 -9.43
N ASN A 101 -12.59 5.17 -10.14
CA ASN A 101 -11.63 4.10 -9.91
C ASN A 101 -10.92 4.18 -8.55
N TYR A 102 -10.95 5.33 -7.87
CA TYR A 102 -10.30 5.53 -6.57
C TYR A 102 -11.27 5.82 -5.42
N ARG A 103 -12.54 6.13 -5.71
CA ARG A 103 -13.55 6.44 -4.68
C ARG A 103 -13.77 5.26 -3.74
N GLY A 104 -13.77 5.53 -2.44
CA GLY A 104 -13.98 4.52 -1.38
C GLY A 104 -12.79 3.57 -1.16
N LYS A 105 -11.69 3.75 -1.91
CA LYS A 105 -10.47 2.94 -1.75
C LYS A 105 -9.47 3.53 -0.75
N GLY A 106 -9.85 4.58 -0.01
CA GLY A 106 -9.04 5.13 1.08
C GLY A 106 -7.63 5.52 0.66
N ALA A 107 -6.66 5.32 1.56
CA ALA A 107 -5.26 5.58 1.27
C ALA A 107 -4.72 4.80 0.07
N ALA A 108 -5.18 3.56 -0.17
CA ALA A 108 -4.78 2.79 -1.34
C ALA A 108 -5.17 3.51 -2.65
N GLY A 109 -6.43 3.94 -2.74
CA GLY A 109 -6.90 4.76 -3.86
C GLY A 109 -6.16 6.08 -3.98
N ALA A 110 -5.88 6.75 -2.86
CA ALA A 110 -5.23 8.05 -2.85
C ALA A 110 -3.78 7.96 -3.37
N MET A 111 -3.02 6.97 -2.89
CA MET A 111 -1.65 6.73 -3.34
C MET A 111 -1.60 6.33 -4.82
N ALA A 112 -2.51 5.47 -5.27
CA ALA A 112 -2.62 5.11 -6.68
C ALA A 112 -2.98 6.31 -7.57
N SER A 113 -3.88 7.18 -7.12
CA SER A 113 -4.33 8.35 -7.89
C SER A 113 -3.21 9.37 -8.19
N ILE A 114 -2.13 9.35 -7.41
CA ILE A 114 -0.96 10.22 -7.59
C ILE A 114 0.27 9.47 -8.12
N GLY A 115 0.12 8.20 -8.54
CA GLY A 115 1.22 7.39 -9.10
C GLY A 115 2.20 6.81 -8.07
N MET A 116 2.01 7.10 -6.78
CA MET A 116 2.85 6.60 -5.68
C MET A 116 2.40 5.23 -5.13
N GLY A 117 1.45 4.57 -5.78
CA GLY A 117 0.96 3.25 -5.39
C GLY A 117 0.46 2.43 -6.56
N THR A 118 0.64 1.12 -6.48
CA THR A 118 0.02 0.14 -7.39
C THR A 118 -1.05 -0.63 -6.63
N LEU A 119 -2.31 -0.56 -7.10
CA LEU A 119 -3.42 -1.23 -6.44
C LEU A 119 -3.24 -2.76 -6.43
N VAL A 120 -3.61 -3.37 -5.31
CA VAL A 120 -3.74 -4.82 -5.12
C VAL A 120 -5.12 -5.05 -4.52
N GLU A 121 -5.93 -5.94 -5.10
CA GLU A 121 -7.36 -6.07 -4.78
C GLU A 121 -7.76 -7.53 -4.57
N GLY A 122 -8.77 -7.78 -3.72
CA GLY A 122 -9.37 -9.10 -3.54
C GLY A 122 -8.36 -10.19 -3.16
N ASP A 123 -8.48 -11.35 -3.81
CA ASP A 123 -7.69 -12.55 -3.51
C ASP A 123 -6.18 -12.34 -3.65
N ASP A 124 -5.75 -11.40 -4.49
CA ASP A 124 -4.32 -11.08 -4.65
C ASP A 124 -3.68 -10.59 -3.35
N ILE A 125 -4.45 -9.90 -2.51
CA ILE A 125 -4.03 -9.48 -1.17
C ILE A 125 -3.73 -10.71 -0.30
N TRP A 126 -4.51 -11.78 -0.41
CA TRP A 126 -4.36 -12.99 0.40
C TRP A 126 -3.50 -14.06 -0.26
N ASN A 127 -3.15 -13.89 -1.54
CA ASN A 127 -2.20 -14.70 -2.28
C ASN A 127 -0.75 -14.21 -2.15
N GLY A 128 -0.46 -13.31 -1.21
CA GLY A 128 0.91 -12.90 -0.90
C GLY A 128 1.45 -11.72 -1.71
N LYS A 129 0.61 -10.98 -2.46
CA LYS A 129 1.10 -9.90 -3.34
C LYS A 129 1.36 -8.56 -2.65
N LEU A 130 1.10 -8.43 -1.36
CA LEU A 130 1.44 -7.22 -0.62
C LEU A 130 2.93 -7.14 -0.31
N GLN A 131 3.48 -5.94 -0.45
CA GLN A 131 4.82 -5.60 0.00
C GLN A 131 4.75 -4.88 1.36
N PRO A 132 5.77 -5.04 2.24
CA PRO A 132 5.83 -4.31 3.51
C PRO A 132 5.58 -2.81 3.36
N GLY A 133 4.83 -2.20 4.27
CA GLY A 133 4.45 -0.79 4.19
C GLY A 133 3.30 -0.46 3.23
N ALA A 134 2.73 -1.45 2.52
CA ALA A 134 1.54 -1.23 1.71
C ALA A 134 0.40 -0.63 2.55
N VAL A 135 -0.32 0.34 1.97
CA VAL A 135 -1.48 0.96 2.62
C VAL A 135 -2.74 0.20 2.26
N ILE A 136 -3.61 -0.05 3.23
CA ILE A 136 -4.84 -0.84 3.06
C ILE A 136 -6.07 0.00 3.44
N GLN A 137 -7.14 -0.18 2.69
CA GLN A 137 -8.50 0.20 3.04
C GLN A 137 -9.39 -1.05 3.07
N THR A 138 -10.19 -1.16 4.12
CA THR A 138 -11.15 -2.25 4.32
C THR A 138 -12.54 -1.71 4.59
N TRP A 139 -13.55 -2.53 4.28
CA TRP A 139 -14.94 -2.27 4.64
C TRP A 139 -15.56 -3.54 5.19
N LYS A 140 -16.27 -3.41 6.30
CA LYS A 140 -16.93 -4.56 6.94
C LYS A 140 -17.91 -5.22 5.97
N LEU A 141 -18.72 -4.42 5.29
CA LEU A 141 -19.63 -4.85 4.24
C LEU A 141 -19.19 -4.29 2.89
N ARG A 142 -19.29 -5.11 1.84
CA ARG A 142 -19.04 -4.64 0.46
C ARG A 142 -20.01 -3.54 0.04
N SER A 143 -21.24 -3.59 0.53
CA SER A 143 -22.27 -2.59 0.24
C SER A 143 -21.90 -1.19 0.75
N ASP A 144 -21.13 -1.07 1.85
CA ASP A 144 -20.67 0.22 2.34
C ASP A 144 -19.61 0.84 1.44
N PHE A 145 -18.66 0.03 0.95
CA PHE A 145 -17.73 0.44 -0.09
C PHE A 145 -18.48 0.97 -1.33
N GLU A 146 -19.46 0.22 -1.82
CA GLU A 146 -20.23 0.59 -3.02
C GLU A 146 -21.00 1.88 -2.81
N ARG A 147 -21.61 2.06 -1.64
CA ARG A 147 -22.28 3.31 -1.27
C ARG A 147 -21.30 4.47 -1.31
N VAL A 148 -20.14 4.34 -0.67
CA VAL A 148 -19.13 5.40 -0.69
C VAL A 148 -18.63 5.67 -2.11
N ARG A 149 -18.32 4.64 -2.90
CA ARG A 149 -17.94 4.79 -4.32
C ARG A 149 -18.97 5.61 -5.11
N ASP A 150 -20.24 5.34 -4.87
CA ASP A 150 -21.38 5.99 -5.55
C ASP A 150 -21.80 7.34 -4.92
N GLY A 151 -21.05 7.81 -3.91
CA GLY A 151 -21.31 9.07 -3.21
C GLY A 151 -22.48 9.03 -2.23
N LYS A 152 -22.93 7.85 -1.84
CA LYS A 152 -23.97 7.65 -0.83
C LYS A 152 -23.34 7.45 0.54
N VAL A 153 -24.00 7.95 1.58
CA VAL A 153 -23.57 7.76 2.98
C VAL A 153 -23.53 6.26 3.30
N PRO A 154 -22.42 5.69 3.81
CA PRO A 154 -22.36 4.28 4.19
C PRO A 154 -23.08 4.04 5.52
N GLN A 155 -23.38 2.77 5.84
CA GLN A 155 -23.93 2.36 7.13
C GLN A 155 -22.85 2.18 8.19
N ASP A 156 -21.66 1.74 7.79
CA ASP A 156 -20.46 1.67 8.63
C ASP A 156 -19.28 2.39 7.97
N ILE A 157 -18.32 2.82 8.79
CA ILE A 157 -17.11 3.49 8.30
C ILE A 157 -16.07 2.46 7.85
N GLY A 158 -15.32 2.80 6.79
CA GLY A 158 -14.17 2.01 6.39
C GLY A 158 -13.02 2.14 7.39
N HIS A 159 -12.14 1.13 7.44
CA HIS A 159 -10.93 1.15 8.27
C HIS A 159 -9.66 1.05 7.43
N SER A 160 -8.61 1.74 7.85
CA SER A 160 -7.37 1.86 7.07
C SER A 160 -6.14 1.68 7.93
N PHE A 161 -5.17 0.91 7.45
CA PHE A 161 -3.96 0.57 8.19
C PHE A 161 -2.81 0.23 7.23
N ILE A 162 -1.62 0.08 7.80
CA ILE A 162 -0.40 -0.25 7.05
C ILE A 162 -0.10 -1.73 7.24
N PHE A 163 0.14 -2.43 6.14
CA PHE A 163 0.61 -3.80 6.15
C PHE A 163 2.07 -3.88 6.59
N LEU A 164 2.39 -4.70 7.58
CA LEU A 164 3.78 -4.96 7.99
C LEU A 164 4.30 -6.23 7.34
N ARG A 165 3.58 -7.33 7.53
CA ARG A 165 3.92 -8.65 6.97
C ARG A 165 2.75 -9.62 7.12
N TYR A 166 2.78 -10.70 6.35
CA TYR A 166 1.86 -11.81 6.55
C TYR A 166 2.23 -12.58 7.83
N ALA A 167 1.20 -12.99 8.56
CA ALA A 167 1.31 -14.09 9.50
C ALA A 167 1.11 -15.39 8.73
N LYS A 168 1.95 -16.38 9.02
CA LYS A 168 1.91 -17.69 8.39
C LYS A 168 1.98 -18.80 9.43
N ASP A 169 1.33 -19.92 9.14
CA ASP A 169 1.48 -21.14 9.94
C ASP A 169 2.76 -21.91 9.57
N SER A 170 2.96 -23.08 10.21
CA SER A 170 4.11 -23.94 9.97
C SER A 170 4.17 -24.57 8.57
N SER A 171 3.09 -24.45 7.78
CA SER A 171 3.02 -24.90 6.39
C SER A 171 3.23 -23.76 5.38
N ASP A 172 3.67 -22.58 5.85
CA ASP A 172 3.84 -21.35 5.06
C ASP A 172 2.53 -20.78 4.49
N LYS A 173 1.37 -21.24 4.98
CA LYS A 173 0.07 -20.70 4.60
C LYS A 173 -0.21 -19.40 5.33
N ILE A 174 -0.69 -18.39 4.60
CA ILE A 174 -1.11 -17.11 5.17
C ILE A 174 -2.33 -17.33 6.09
N THR A 175 -2.19 -16.96 7.36
CA THR A 175 -3.24 -17.03 8.38
C THR A 175 -3.79 -15.67 8.78
N GLY A 176 -3.12 -14.59 8.37
CA GLY A 176 -3.48 -13.22 8.69
C GLY A 176 -2.40 -12.22 8.31
N MET A 177 -2.54 -10.99 8.80
CA MET A 177 -1.60 -9.90 8.59
C MET A 177 -1.23 -9.25 9.92
N LEU A 178 0.05 -8.94 10.09
CA LEU A 178 0.52 -7.99 11.07
C LEU A 178 0.42 -6.60 10.43
N ILE A 179 -0.11 -5.65 11.21
CA ILE A 179 -0.43 -4.31 10.71
C ILE A 179 0.07 -3.24 11.68
N ALA A 180 0.30 -2.05 11.16
CA ALA A 180 0.47 -0.84 11.94
C ALA A 180 -0.83 0.00 11.86
N ASP A 181 -1.55 0.06 12.99
CA ASP A 181 -2.85 0.73 13.15
C ASP A 181 -2.77 1.88 14.17
N GLN A 182 -3.87 2.61 14.44
CA GLN A 182 -3.91 3.53 15.58
C GLN A 182 -4.09 2.83 16.94
N GLY A 183 -4.38 1.53 16.96
CA GLY A 183 -4.58 0.75 18.19
C GLY A 183 -6.05 0.54 18.53
N THR A 184 -6.75 -0.23 17.71
CA THR A 184 -8.13 -0.69 17.99
C THR A 184 -8.13 -2.04 18.70
N ASP A 185 -9.21 -2.39 19.40
CA ASP A 185 -9.31 -3.67 20.13
C ASP A 185 -9.34 -4.90 19.20
N TRP A 186 -9.49 -4.71 17.88
CA TRP A 186 -9.57 -5.77 16.88
C TRP A 186 -8.20 -6.34 16.47
N CYS A 187 -7.09 -5.68 16.86
CA CYS A 187 -5.74 -6.04 16.42
C CYS A 187 -4.90 -6.80 17.46
N GLU A 188 -5.40 -7.06 18.68
CA GLU A 188 -4.61 -7.68 19.75
C GLU A 188 -5.24 -8.93 20.38
N PRO A 189 -4.48 -10.03 20.58
CA PRO A 189 -3.14 -10.25 20.07
C PRO A 189 -3.19 -10.89 18.67
N ASN A 190 -2.84 -10.10 17.65
CA ASN A 190 -1.80 -10.46 16.69
C ASN A 190 -2.19 -11.09 15.35
N GLN A 191 -3.28 -10.67 14.71
CA GLN A 191 -3.37 -10.61 13.23
C GLN A 191 -4.76 -10.18 12.79
N ILE A 192 -4.84 -9.40 11.70
CA ILE A 192 -6.10 -9.28 10.96
C ILE A 192 -6.24 -10.46 10.00
N LYS A 193 -7.42 -11.07 9.97
CA LYS A 193 -7.81 -12.19 9.11
C LYS A 193 -8.67 -11.72 7.95
N GLU A 194 -8.58 -12.43 6.84
CA GLU A 194 -9.39 -12.21 5.62
C GLU A 194 -10.88 -12.10 5.92
N SER A 195 -11.41 -12.98 6.76
CA SER A 195 -12.82 -13.07 7.10
C SER A 195 -13.38 -11.89 7.91
N GLN A 196 -12.54 -10.94 8.37
CA GLN A 196 -13.01 -9.80 9.16
C GLN A 196 -13.69 -8.71 8.34
N PHE A 197 -13.44 -8.67 7.02
CA PHE A 197 -13.97 -7.64 6.12
C PHE A 197 -14.37 -8.28 4.80
N GLU A 198 -15.50 -7.84 4.22
CA GLU A 198 -15.97 -8.32 2.92
C GLU A 198 -15.31 -7.62 1.72
N TYR A 199 -14.70 -6.45 1.95
CA TYR A 199 -13.99 -5.70 0.93
C TYR A 199 -12.60 -5.29 1.40
N TRP A 200 -11.63 -5.55 0.53
CA TRP A 200 -10.22 -5.26 0.72
C TRP A 200 -9.65 -4.58 -0.52
N VAL A 201 -8.92 -3.50 -0.31
CA VAL A 201 -8.07 -2.88 -1.33
C VAL A 201 -6.80 -2.38 -0.68
N ALA A 202 -5.68 -2.60 -1.34
CA ALA A 202 -4.38 -2.15 -0.91
C ALA A 202 -3.65 -1.41 -2.03
N ALA A 203 -2.59 -0.70 -1.68
CA ALA A 203 -1.60 -0.23 -2.64
C ALA A 203 -0.20 -0.52 -2.13
N ASN A 204 0.60 -1.22 -2.94
CA ASN A 204 2.04 -1.30 -2.76
C ASN A 204 2.62 0.06 -3.14
N ILE A 205 3.21 0.76 -2.16
CA ILE A 205 3.64 2.16 -2.31
C ILE A 205 5.07 2.25 -2.81
N ARG A 206 5.40 3.35 -3.50
CA ARG A 206 6.74 3.64 -4.01
C ARG A 206 6.96 5.14 -4.16
N CYS A 207 8.22 5.55 -4.21
CA CYS A 207 8.57 6.87 -4.74
C CYS A 207 8.32 6.90 -6.26
N MET A 208 8.04 8.08 -6.80
CA MET A 208 7.93 8.30 -8.25
C MET A 208 9.29 8.42 -8.93
#